data_AF-A0A849NFB7-F1
#
_entry.id   AF-A0A849NFB7-F1
#
_cell.length_a   1.000
_cell.length_b   1.000
_cell.length_c   1.000
_cell.angle_alpha   90.00
_cell.angle_beta   90.00
_cell.angle_gamma   90.00
#
_symmetry.space_group_name_H-M   'P 1'
#
loop_
_entity.id
_entity.type
_entity.pdbx_description
1 polymer ?
#
loop_
_entity_poly.entity_id
_entity_poly.type
_entity_poly.pdbx_seq_one_letter_code
_entity_poly.pdbx_strand_id
1 'polypeptide(L)'
;MNNSKLEKSGKGCGIGCGSLSLIAVLVIVGSYFFIDSRLNAITEIENDFVKIKDKFGEVEDFIPYQNGIIPTERIEKFITIRESISEERLELENSLTDLSAELKTLEDGESFFEMLFVVKELINTIPDIVEYVAVRNEKFLEMQMGLGEYYYIYVAGFYAWLNKDPGSGTEAIIVHKNREGISIGLTDEEKQPKYYGDAAIELRRERITEEANIFIKQILGNLDSAEDSIKTSGSGSFSLSTEHLSNFKDYRDRLEKSFSPLINPLEVVFISR
;
A
#
# COMPACT_ATOMS: atom_id res chain seq x y z
N MET A 1 -52.13 -50.40 32.62
CA MET A 1 -51.90 -50.37 31.16
C MET A 1 -52.62 -49.15 30.62
N ASN A 2 -51.90 -48.07 30.33
CA ASN A 2 -52.43 -46.88 29.65
C ASN A 2 -51.41 -46.47 28.58
N ASN A 3 -51.65 -46.90 27.35
CA ASN A 3 -50.93 -46.45 26.15
C ASN A 3 -51.66 -45.22 25.60
N SER A 4 -51.25 -44.03 26.04
CA SER A 4 -51.70 -42.77 25.43
C SER A 4 -50.98 -42.56 24.10
N LYS A 5 -51.76 -42.64 23.03
CA LYS A 5 -51.42 -42.27 21.65
C LYS A 5 -50.73 -40.90 21.58
N LEU A 6 -49.50 -40.88 21.10
CA LEU A 6 -48.85 -39.69 20.54
C LEU A 6 -49.25 -39.61 19.06
N GLU A 7 -50.37 -38.96 18.76
CA GLU A 7 -50.75 -38.64 17.39
C GLU A 7 -49.92 -37.46 16.85
N LYS A 8 -49.49 -37.64 15.59
CA LYS A 8 -48.39 -36.96 14.91
C LYS A 8 -48.70 -35.50 14.60
N SER A 9 -47.86 -34.57 15.06
CA SER A 9 -47.76 -33.21 14.51
C SER A 9 -46.55 -33.12 13.58
N GLY A 10 -46.78 -33.41 12.29
CA GLY A 10 -45.73 -33.54 11.26
C GLY A 10 -45.93 -32.65 10.04
N LYS A 11 -46.36 -31.40 10.22
CA LYS A 11 -46.61 -30.44 9.10
C LYS A 11 -45.95 -29.06 9.27
N GLY A 12 -45.04 -28.88 10.24
CA GLY A 12 -44.38 -27.58 10.51
C GLY A 12 -42.99 -27.37 9.91
N CYS A 13 -42.35 -28.39 9.32
CA CYS A 13 -40.92 -28.33 8.95
C CYS A 13 -40.65 -27.73 7.55
N GLY A 14 -41.65 -27.70 6.64
CA GLY A 14 -41.43 -27.33 5.24
C GLY A 14 -41.17 -25.84 4.98
N ILE A 15 -41.82 -24.94 5.71
CA ILE A 15 -41.69 -23.49 5.47
C ILE A 15 -40.32 -22.97 5.95
N GLY A 16 -39.79 -23.52 7.05
CA GLY A 16 -38.48 -23.14 7.59
C GLY A 16 -37.31 -23.57 6.70
N CYS A 17 -37.36 -24.77 6.10
CA CYS A 17 -36.28 -25.21 5.20
C CYS A 17 -36.27 -24.46 3.86
N GLY A 18 -37.45 -24.03 3.37
CA GLY A 18 -37.56 -23.24 2.15
C GLY A 18 -36.94 -21.84 2.28
N SER A 19 -37.19 -21.14 3.40
CA SER A 19 -36.63 -19.80 3.62
C SER A 19 -35.10 -19.82 3.79
N LEU A 20 -34.56 -20.80 4.53
CA LEU A 20 -33.09 -20.95 4.66
C LEU A 20 -32.41 -21.24 3.33
N SER A 21 -33.01 -22.10 2.50
CA SER A 21 -32.48 -22.40 1.17
C SER A 21 -32.52 -21.17 0.25
N LEU A 22 -33.59 -20.37 0.31
CA LEU A 22 -33.70 -19.14 -0.47
C LEU A 22 -32.65 -18.10 -0.04
N ILE A 23 -32.46 -17.91 1.27
CA ILE A 23 -31.43 -17.00 1.80
C ILE A 23 -30.04 -17.46 1.33
N ALA A 24 -29.74 -18.76 1.40
CA ALA A 24 -28.47 -19.29 0.94
C ALA A 24 -28.23 -19.01 -0.56
N VAL A 25 -29.25 -19.21 -1.41
CA VAL A 25 -29.15 -18.89 -2.85
C VAL A 25 -28.92 -17.40 -3.08
N LEU A 26 -29.65 -16.51 -2.38
CA LEU A 26 -29.47 -15.07 -2.51
C LEU A 26 -28.07 -14.62 -2.06
N VAL A 27 -27.53 -15.20 -0.99
CA VAL A 27 -26.16 -14.93 -0.56
C VAL A 27 -25.16 -15.40 -1.62
N ILE A 28 -25.30 -16.62 -2.13
CA ILE A 28 -24.38 -17.15 -3.16
C ILE A 28 -24.40 -16.29 -4.43
N VAL A 29 -25.59 -15.96 -4.95
CA VAL A 29 -25.73 -15.16 -6.17
C VAL A 29 -25.26 -13.73 -5.93
N GLY A 30 -25.62 -13.12 -4.79
CA GLY A 30 -25.18 -11.77 -4.42
C GLY A 30 -23.66 -11.69 -4.28
N SER A 31 -23.04 -12.63 -3.57
CA SER A 31 -21.57 -12.72 -3.46
C SER A 31 -20.91 -12.94 -4.81
N TYR A 32 -21.48 -13.78 -5.69
CA TYR A 32 -20.94 -14.00 -7.04
C TYR A 32 -20.90 -12.70 -7.86
N PHE A 33 -22.02 -11.98 -7.96
CA PHE A 33 -22.07 -10.72 -8.71
C PHE A 33 -21.16 -9.65 -8.10
N PHE A 34 -21.09 -9.59 -6.77
CA PHE A 34 -20.19 -8.68 -6.07
C PHE A 34 -18.71 -8.98 -6.39
N ILE A 35 -18.31 -10.25 -6.43
CA ILE A 35 -16.94 -10.66 -6.76
C ILE A 35 -16.65 -10.39 -8.24
N ASP A 36 -17.54 -10.75 -9.15
CA ASP A 36 -17.34 -10.63 -10.61
C ASP A 36 -17.05 -9.19 -11.05
N SER A 37 -17.84 -8.22 -10.54
CA SER A 37 -17.61 -6.80 -10.83
C SER A 37 -16.24 -6.31 -10.36
N ARG A 38 -15.70 -6.88 -9.27
CA ARG A 38 -14.41 -6.50 -8.71
C ARG A 38 -13.24 -7.17 -9.44
N LEU A 39 -13.43 -8.41 -9.91
CA LEU A 39 -12.43 -9.12 -10.71
C LEU A 39 -12.15 -8.42 -12.04
N ASN A 40 -13.17 -7.84 -12.68
CA ASN A 40 -12.98 -7.07 -13.91
C ASN A 40 -12.10 -5.82 -13.67
N ALA A 41 -12.36 -5.07 -12.60
CA ALA A 41 -11.55 -3.90 -12.24
C ALA A 41 -10.09 -4.27 -11.89
N ILE A 42 -9.88 -5.40 -11.20
CA ILE A 42 -8.53 -5.92 -10.92
C ILE A 42 -7.81 -6.30 -12.23
N THR A 43 -8.52 -6.93 -13.17
CA THR A 43 -7.95 -7.30 -14.47
C THR A 43 -7.56 -6.04 -15.28
N GLU A 44 -8.36 -4.97 -15.21
CA GLU A 44 -8.02 -3.69 -15.83
C GLU A 44 -6.75 -3.08 -15.22
N ILE A 45 -6.64 -3.10 -13.88
CA ILE A 45 -5.44 -2.66 -13.16
C ILE A 45 -4.20 -3.45 -13.60
N GLU A 46 -4.29 -4.78 -13.67
CA GLU A 46 -3.19 -5.64 -14.12
C GLU A 46 -2.77 -5.31 -15.55
N ASN A 47 -3.74 -5.11 -16.45
CA ASN A 47 -3.47 -4.70 -17.82
C ASN A 47 -2.78 -3.33 -17.88
N ASP A 48 -3.16 -2.37 -17.03
CA ASP A 48 -2.51 -1.06 -16.99
C ASP A 48 -1.10 -1.13 -16.43
N PHE A 49 -0.84 -1.99 -15.43
CA PHE A 49 0.51 -2.29 -14.98
C PHE A 49 1.37 -2.86 -16.10
N VAL A 50 0.85 -3.85 -16.85
CA VAL A 50 1.54 -4.40 -18.01
C VAL A 50 1.84 -3.31 -19.04
N LYS A 51 0.87 -2.44 -19.37
CA LYS A 51 1.10 -1.31 -20.29
C LYS A 51 2.18 -0.34 -19.79
N ILE A 52 2.20 -0.03 -18.49
CA ILE A 52 3.22 0.85 -17.89
C ILE A 52 4.59 0.21 -18.00
N LYS A 53 4.72 -1.07 -17.63
CA LYS A 53 5.96 -1.84 -17.72
C LYS A 53 6.45 -1.98 -19.16
N ASP A 54 5.58 -2.36 -20.08
CA ASP A 54 5.89 -2.47 -21.52
C ASP A 54 6.39 -1.14 -22.11
N LYS A 55 5.85 -0.01 -21.64
CA LYS A 55 6.16 1.31 -22.18
C LYS A 55 7.36 1.98 -21.53
N PHE A 56 7.58 1.78 -20.23
CA PHE A 56 8.57 2.53 -19.45
C PHE A 56 9.63 1.66 -18.77
N GLY A 57 9.54 0.34 -18.86
CA GLY A 57 10.40 -0.61 -18.16
C GLY A 57 9.89 -0.98 -16.77
N GLU A 58 10.55 -1.97 -16.17
CA GLU A 58 10.37 -2.31 -14.75
C GLU A 58 10.97 -1.21 -13.86
N VAL A 59 10.72 -1.31 -12.56
CA VAL A 59 11.21 -0.33 -11.58
C VAL A 59 12.75 -0.33 -11.53
N GLU A 60 13.36 -1.51 -11.65
CA GLU A 60 14.81 -1.74 -11.68
C GLU A 60 15.48 -1.26 -12.99
N ASP A 61 14.71 -1.13 -14.08
CA ASP A 61 15.23 -0.68 -15.37
C ASP A 61 15.45 0.85 -15.42
N PHE A 62 14.88 1.58 -14.45
CA PHE A 62 15.02 3.03 -14.40
C PHE A 62 16.44 3.43 -13.99
N ILE A 63 17.12 4.16 -14.86
CA ILE A 63 18.44 4.74 -14.61
C ILE A 63 18.26 6.21 -14.20
N PRO A 64 18.65 6.60 -12.97
CA PRO A 64 18.59 7.99 -12.53
C PRO A 64 19.36 8.96 -13.45
N TYR A 65 18.99 10.23 -13.40
CA TYR A 65 19.66 11.30 -14.16
C TYR A 65 21.15 11.35 -13.83
N GLN A 66 22.01 11.38 -14.86
CA GLN A 66 23.47 11.27 -14.72
C GLN A 66 24.10 12.35 -13.82
N ASN A 67 23.50 13.53 -13.78
CA ASN A 67 23.93 14.64 -12.93
C ASN A 67 23.22 14.66 -11.56
N GLY A 68 22.37 13.68 -11.26
CA GLY A 68 21.53 13.64 -10.05
C GLY A 68 20.41 14.68 -10.02
N ILE A 69 20.37 15.62 -10.97
CA ILE A 69 19.39 16.70 -11.02
C ILE A 69 18.14 16.20 -11.76
N ILE A 70 17.02 16.15 -11.04
CA ILE A 70 15.73 15.84 -11.64
C ILE A 70 15.25 17.06 -12.45
N PRO A 71 14.92 16.90 -13.74
CA PRO A 71 14.37 17.99 -14.54
C PRO A 71 13.07 18.51 -13.94
N THR A 72 12.90 19.84 -13.91
CA THR A 72 11.71 20.50 -13.34
C THR A 72 10.39 19.98 -13.93
N GLU A 73 10.36 19.71 -15.24
CA GLU A 73 9.18 19.13 -15.91
C GLU A 73 8.78 17.78 -15.32
N ARG A 74 9.75 16.96 -14.90
CA ARG A 74 9.49 15.64 -14.34
C ARG A 74 9.01 15.73 -12.90
N ILE A 75 9.53 16.69 -12.12
CA ILE A 75 8.98 17.02 -10.79
C ILE A 75 7.53 17.50 -10.92
N GLU A 76 7.23 18.38 -11.89
CA GLU A 76 5.87 18.87 -12.12
C GLU A 76 4.90 17.73 -12.46
N LYS A 77 5.30 16.80 -13.33
CA LYS A 77 4.52 15.61 -13.67
C LYS A 77 4.27 14.73 -12.45
N PHE A 78 5.30 14.48 -11.64
CA PHE A 78 5.18 13.73 -10.39
C PHE A 78 4.13 14.35 -9.45
N ILE A 79 4.22 15.67 -9.24
CA ILE A 79 3.28 16.37 -8.35
C ILE A 79 1.88 16.40 -8.94
N THR A 80 1.75 16.59 -10.25
CA THR A 80 0.46 16.56 -10.96
C THR A 80 -0.22 15.21 -10.77
N ILE A 81 0.51 14.09 -10.90
CA ILE A 81 -0.02 12.75 -10.58
C ILE A 81 -0.55 12.73 -9.14
N ARG A 82 0.28 13.14 -8.16
CA ARG A 82 -0.06 13.17 -6.73
C ARG A 82 -1.25 14.04 -6.36
N GLU A 83 -1.44 15.16 -7.07
CA GLU A 83 -2.56 16.07 -6.90
C GLU A 83 -3.83 15.53 -7.57
N SER A 84 -3.69 14.90 -8.74
CA SER A 84 -4.82 14.32 -9.47
C SER A 84 -5.45 13.12 -8.77
N ILE A 85 -4.69 12.39 -7.95
CA ILE A 85 -5.19 11.23 -7.16
C ILE A 85 -5.53 11.62 -5.71
N SER A 86 -5.66 12.91 -5.42
CA SER A 86 -5.77 13.39 -4.03
C SER A 86 -7.11 13.06 -3.38
N GLU A 87 -8.19 12.94 -4.16
CA GLU A 87 -9.53 12.58 -3.70
C GLU A 87 -9.58 11.09 -3.34
N GLU A 88 -9.16 10.22 -4.27
CA GLU A 88 -9.11 8.77 -4.08
C GLU A 88 -8.12 8.40 -2.96
N ARG A 89 -7.02 9.16 -2.82
CA ARG A 89 -6.10 8.99 -1.69
C ARG A 89 -6.79 9.29 -0.36
N LEU A 90 -7.60 10.34 -0.28
CA LEU A 90 -8.30 10.72 0.94
C LEU A 90 -9.40 9.71 1.30
N GLU A 91 -10.13 9.21 0.30
CA GLU A 91 -11.14 8.16 0.49
C GLU A 91 -10.49 6.89 1.02
N LEU A 92 -9.40 6.42 0.39
CA LEU A 92 -8.65 5.27 0.87
C LEU A 92 -8.07 5.51 2.28
N GLU A 93 -7.61 6.73 2.59
CA GLU A 93 -7.09 7.07 3.92
C GLU A 93 -8.17 6.98 5.00
N ASN A 94 -9.39 7.45 4.71
CA ASN A 94 -10.52 7.31 5.62
C ASN A 94 -10.88 5.84 5.84
N SER A 95 -10.97 5.04 4.77
CA SER A 95 -11.28 3.61 4.88
C SER A 95 -10.22 2.82 5.65
N LEU A 96 -8.94 3.16 5.49
CA LEU A 96 -7.86 2.56 6.28
C LEU A 96 -7.87 3.02 7.74
N THR A 97 -8.28 4.27 7.99
CA THR A 97 -8.45 4.79 9.36
C THR A 97 -9.57 4.05 10.08
N ASP A 98 -10.70 3.86 9.42
CA ASP A 98 -11.83 3.09 9.95
C ASP A 98 -11.43 1.62 10.20
N LEU A 99 -10.74 0.99 9.25
CA LEU A 99 -10.19 -0.36 9.41
C LEU A 99 -9.20 -0.45 10.58
N SER A 100 -8.31 0.54 10.74
CA SER A 100 -7.34 0.58 11.83
C SER A 100 -8.02 0.74 13.19
N ALA A 101 -9.07 1.56 13.28
CA ALA A 101 -9.84 1.71 14.52
C ALA A 101 -10.50 0.39 14.94
N GLU A 102 -11.09 -0.35 14.00
CA GLU A 102 -11.68 -1.67 14.26
C GLU A 102 -10.63 -2.74 14.57
N LEU A 103 -9.41 -2.64 14.01
CA LEU A 103 -8.31 -3.52 14.39
C LEU A 103 -7.85 -3.28 15.82
N LYS A 104 -7.85 -2.03 16.30
CA LYS A 104 -7.47 -1.71 17.68
C LYS A 104 -8.46 -2.27 18.70
N THR A 105 -9.76 -2.32 18.37
CA THR A 105 -10.76 -2.90 19.27
C THR A 105 -10.60 -4.41 19.45
N LEU A 106 -10.04 -5.12 18.46
CA LEU A 106 -9.73 -6.55 18.55
C LEU A 106 -8.58 -6.88 19.51
N GLU A 107 -7.60 -5.98 19.67
CA GLU A 107 -6.48 -6.22 20.57
C GLU A 107 -6.91 -6.26 22.05
N ASP A 108 -8.02 -5.59 22.38
CA ASP A 108 -8.57 -5.52 23.73
C ASP A 108 -9.49 -6.71 24.11
N GLY A 109 -9.80 -7.61 23.17
CA GLY A 109 -10.60 -8.82 23.45
C GLY A 109 -11.00 -9.63 22.22
N GLU A 110 -10.93 -10.96 22.30
CA GLU A 110 -11.18 -11.88 21.18
C GLU A 110 -12.67 -12.28 21.05
N SER A 111 -13.58 -11.36 20.67
CA SER A 111 -14.93 -11.79 20.26
C SER A 111 -14.96 -12.24 18.80
N PHE A 112 -15.50 -13.42 18.52
CA PHE A 112 -15.74 -13.89 17.15
C PHE A 112 -16.56 -12.89 16.31
N PHE A 113 -17.47 -12.15 16.94
CA PHE A 113 -18.27 -11.14 16.26
C PHE A 113 -17.44 -9.91 15.85
N GLU A 114 -16.48 -9.49 16.66
CA GLU A 114 -15.56 -8.38 16.34
C GLU A 114 -14.66 -8.76 15.16
N MET A 115 -14.19 -10.01 15.11
CA MET A 115 -13.41 -10.50 13.97
C MET A 115 -14.21 -10.43 12.65
N LEU A 116 -15.50 -10.73 12.68
CA LEU A 116 -16.37 -10.59 11.50
C LEU A 116 -16.53 -9.13 11.08
N PHE A 117 -16.55 -8.18 12.01
CA PHE A 117 -16.59 -6.75 11.70
C PHE A 117 -15.31 -6.28 11.01
N VAL A 118 -14.13 -6.68 11.50
CA VAL A 118 -12.85 -6.36 10.84
C VAL A 118 -12.76 -6.96 9.44
N VAL A 119 -13.17 -8.21 9.25
CA VAL A 119 -13.21 -8.82 7.91
C VAL A 119 -14.16 -8.05 7.00
N LYS A 120 -15.32 -7.62 7.52
CA LYS A 120 -16.27 -6.79 6.78
C LYS A 120 -15.65 -5.46 6.36
N GLU A 121 -14.97 -4.76 7.26
CA GLU A 121 -14.34 -3.49 6.92
C GLU A 121 -13.19 -3.65 5.93
N LEU A 122 -12.37 -4.69 6.07
CA LEU A 122 -11.35 -5.01 5.07
C LEU A 122 -11.95 -5.23 3.68
N ILE A 123 -13.07 -5.95 3.58
CA ILE A 123 -13.80 -6.15 2.31
C ILE A 123 -14.34 -4.82 1.78
N ASN A 124 -14.79 -3.92 2.66
CA ASN A 124 -15.28 -2.59 2.28
C ASN A 124 -14.16 -1.65 1.80
N THR A 125 -12.91 -1.84 2.26
CA THR A 125 -11.74 -1.04 1.81
C THR A 125 -11.20 -1.48 0.45
N ILE A 126 -11.42 -2.74 0.01
CA ILE A 126 -10.95 -3.24 -1.29
C ILE A 126 -11.39 -2.34 -2.47
N PRO A 127 -12.66 -1.93 -2.58
CA PRO A 127 -13.12 -0.95 -3.57
C PRO A 127 -12.21 0.28 -3.69
N ASP A 128 -11.89 0.93 -2.57
CA ASP A 128 -11.12 2.17 -2.55
C ASP A 128 -9.66 1.92 -2.95
N ILE A 129 -9.09 0.76 -2.59
CA ILE A 129 -7.76 0.33 -3.04
C ILE A 129 -7.75 0.17 -4.57
N VAL A 130 -8.75 -0.52 -5.11
CA VAL A 130 -8.88 -0.79 -6.55
C VAL A 130 -9.02 0.54 -7.30
N GLU A 131 -9.92 1.42 -6.87
CA GLU A 131 -10.15 2.72 -7.48
C GLU A 131 -8.90 3.61 -7.43
N TYR A 132 -8.27 3.73 -6.26
CA TYR A 132 -7.02 4.46 -6.09
C TYR A 132 -5.91 3.96 -7.03
N VAL A 133 -5.71 2.63 -7.14
CA VAL A 133 -4.68 2.07 -8.01
C VAL A 133 -5.03 2.27 -9.49
N ALA A 134 -6.29 2.13 -9.88
CA ALA A 134 -6.74 2.33 -11.25
C ALA A 134 -6.48 3.77 -11.71
N VAL A 135 -6.96 4.77 -10.95
CA VAL A 135 -6.75 6.19 -11.27
C VAL A 135 -5.27 6.52 -11.29
N ARG A 136 -4.47 6.03 -10.33
CA ARG A 136 -3.02 6.25 -10.31
C ARG A 136 -2.34 5.71 -11.57
N ASN A 137 -2.68 4.49 -11.99
CA ASN A 137 -2.07 3.87 -13.16
C ASN A 137 -2.46 4.61 -14.45
N GLU A 138 -3.71 5.05 -14.58
CA GLU A 138 -4.14 5.93 -15.67
C GLU A 138 -3.28 7.21 -15.73
N LYS A 139 -3.06 7.85 -14.57
CA LYS A 139 -2.25 9.08 -14.49
C LYS A 139 -0.77 8.86 -14.81
N PHE A 140 -0.20 7.69 -14.52
CA PHE A 140 1.14 7.33 -15.00
C PHE A 140 1.22 7.27 -16.53
N LEU A 141 0.22 6.67 -17.17
CA LEU A 141 0.15 6.56 -18.62
C LEU A 141 -0.05 7.94 -19.28
N GLU A 142 -0.94 8.77 -18.73
CA GLU A 142 -1.19 10.15 -19.20
C GLU A 142 0.06 11.03 -19.09
N MET A 143 0.72 11.02 -17.94
CA MET A 143 1.88 11.88 -17.66
C MET A 143 3.19 11.35 -18.21
N GLN A 144 3.15 10.17 -18.85
CA GLN A 144 4.30 9.47 -19.41
C GLN A 144 5.42 9.29 -18.37
N MET A 145 5.07 8.67 -17.25
CA MET A 145 5.98 8.41 -16.14
C MET A 145 5.95 6.93 -15.77
N GLY A 146 7.12 6.27 -15.83
CA GLY A 146 7.28 4.91 -15.36
C GLY A 146 7.33 4.82 -13.84
N LEU A 147 7.09 3.61 -13.32
CA LEU A 147 7.09 3.35 -11.87
C LEU A 147 8.46 3.63 -11.23
N GLY A 148 9.57 3.26 -11.89
CA GLY A 148 10.91 3.50 -11.37
C GLY A 148 11.26 5.00 -11.28
N GLU A 149 10.84 5.80 -12.27
CA GLU A 149 11.03 7.24 -12.20
C GLU A 149 10.17 7.88 -11.11
N TYR A 150 8.89 7.50 -11.04
CA TYR A 150 7.99 7.99 -10.00
C TYR A 150 8.56 7.70 -8.61
N TYR A 151 9.04 6.48 -8.39
CA TYR A 151 9.65 6.05 -7.13
C TYR A 151 10.94 6.83 -6.82
N TYR A 152 11.81 7.06 -7.81
CA TYR A 152 13.02 7.86 -7.63
C TYR A 152 12.69 9.30 -7.19
N ILE A 153 11.75 9.97 -7.88
CA ILE A 153 11.33 11.34 -7.53
C ILE A 153 10.64 11.37 -6.16
N TYR A 154 9.83 10.36 -5.86
CA TYR A 154 9.18 10.19 -4.56
C TYR A 154 10.20 10.13 -3.42
N VAL A 155 11.22 9.27 -3.53
CA VAL A 155 12.29 9.14 -2.53
C VAL A 155 13.10 10.45 -2.43
N ALA A 156 13.45 11.07 -3.56
CA ALA A 156 14.17 12.35 -3.55
C ALA A 156 13.35 13.47 -2.87
N GLY A 157 12.07 13.57 -3.19
CA GLY A 157 11.18 14.62 -2.69
C GLY A 157 10.77 14.44 -1.23
N PHE A 158 10.28 13.26 -0.85
CA PHE A 158 9.79 13.04 0.51
C PHE A 158 10.90 12.70 1.49
N TYR A 159 11.78 11.78 1.13
CA TYR A 159 12.78 11.28 2.04
C TYR A 159 14.01 12.19 2.10
N ALA A 160 14.64 12.47 0.96
CA ALA A 160 15.87 13.25 0.96
C ALA A 160 15.61 14.74 1.22
N TRP A 161 14.54 15.32 0.64
CA TRP A 161 14.26 16.75 0.76
C TRP A 161 13.39 17.12 1.97
N LEU A 162 12.22 16.50 2.12
CA LEU A 162 11.33 16.80 3.26
C LEU A 162 11.72 16.10 4.57
N ASN A 163 12.71 15.21 4.54
CA ASN A 163 13.11 14.38 5.68
C ASN A 163 11.92 13.62 6.31
N LYS A 164 10.97 13.19 5.46
CA LYS A 164 9.85 12.33 5.85
C LYS A 164 10.18 10.89 5.49
N ASP A 165 10.14 10.00 6.46
CA ASP A 165 10.35 8.58 6.20
C ASP A 165 9.13 8.04 5.40
N PRO A 166 9.31 7.46 4.21
CA PRO A 166 8.20 6.89 3.44
C PRO A 166 7.52 5.73 4.16
N GLY A 167 8.20 5.10 5.14
CA GLY A 167 7.66 4.12 6.06
C GLY A 167 7.10 4.70 7.37
N SER A 168 7.15 6.02 7.58
CA SER A 168 6.56 6.69 8.75
C SER A 168 5.05 6.90 8.56
N GLY A 169 4.31 5.79 8.54
CA GLY A 169 2.87 5.76 8.77
C GLY A 169 2.57 5.46 10.24
N THR A 170 1.42 5.95 10.73
CA THR A 170 0.82 5.58 12.02
C THR A 170 0.79 4.06 12.15
N GLU A 171 1.23 3.52 13.31
CA GLU A 171 1.18 2.09 13.73
C GLU A 171 0.90 1.13 12.58
N ALA A 172 1.88 1.01 11.67
CA ALA A 172 1.65 0.42 10.37
C ALA A 172 0.92 -0.91 10.52
N ILE A 173 -0.21 -1.05 9.83
CA ILE A 173 -0.80 -2.33 9.51
C ILE A 173 0.31 -3.12 8.81
N ILE A 174 1.02 -3.99 9.53
CA ILE A 174 2.08 -4.79 8.95
C ILE A 174 1.43 -6.00 8.33
N VAL A 175 1.50 -6.03 7.01
CA VAL A 175 1.15 -7.19 6.21
C VAL A 175 2.36 -8.11 6.16
N HIS A 176 2.46 -9.03 7.12
CA HIS A 176 3.48 -10.07 7.11
C HIS A 176 3.04 -11.22 6.19
N LYS A 177 3.82 -11.51 5.15
CA LYS A 177 3.67 -12.75 4.38
C LYS A 177 4.55 -13.82 5.02
N ASN A 178 3.94 -14.86 5.59
CA ASN A 178 4.64 -16.03 6.14
C ASN A 178 4.36 -17.27 5.27
N ARG A 179 4.90 -18.44 5.64
CA ARG A 179 4.66 -19.70 4.90
C ARG A 179 3.21 -20.19 4.95
N GLU A 180 2.41 -19.66 5.87
CA GLU A 180 1.03 -20.08 6.16
C GLU A 180 -0.01 -19.11 5.54
N GLY A 181 0.42 -17.94 5.08
CA GLY A 181 -0.46 -16.96 4.43
C GLY A 181 -0.02 -15.52 4.64
N ILE A 182 -0.98 -14.61 4.48
CA ILE A 182 -0.83 -13.18 4.77
C ILE A 182 -1.42 -12.95 6.17
N SER A 183 -0.61 -12.52 7.13
CA SER A 183 -1.05 -12.06 8.44
C SER A 183 -0.99 -10.53 8.48
N ILE A 184 -2.10 -9.92 8.85
CA ILE A 184 -2.24 -8.47 9.05
C ILE A 184 -2.21 -8.24 10.56
N GLY A 185 -1.24 -7.48 11.06
CA GLY A 185 -1.14 -7.13 12.47
C GLY A 185 -0.90 -5.65 12.67
N LEU A 186 -1.42 -5.08 13.75
CA LEU A 186 -0.99 -3.77 14.22
C LEU A 186 0.32 -3.92 14.99
N THR A 187 1.09 -2.83 15.05
CA THR A 187 2.34 -2.82 15.82
C THR A 187 2.05 -2.43 17.27
N ASP A 188 1.93 -3.45 18.13
CA ASP A 188 1.80 -3.41 19.59
C ASP A 188 2.53 -2.20 20.25
N GLU A 189 1.76 -1.15 20.59
CA GLU A 189 2.25 0.14 21.14
C GLU A 189 3.04 -0.06 22.44
N GLU A 190 2.70 -1.09 23.23
CA GLU A 190 3.29 -1.36 24.54
C GLU A 190 4.67 -2.04 24.44
N LYS A 191 5.01 -2.61 23.27
CA LYS A 191 6.35 -3.09 22.93
C LYS A 191 7.12 -2.14 22.03
N GLN A 192 6.52 -1.03 21.60
CA GLN A 192 7.28 0.06 21.02
C GLN A 192 7.95 0.83 22.18
N PRO A 193 9.29 0.87 22.24
CA PRO A 193 9.94 1.73 23.21
C PRO A 193 9.44 3.15 22.98
N LYS A 194 8.96 3.79 24.06
CA LYS A 194 8.23 5.06 24.15
C LYS A 194 8.94 6.29 23.54
N TYR A 195 10.03 6.08 22.85
CA TYR A 195 10.81 7.03 22.08
C TYR A 195 11.61 6.17 21.11
N TYR A 196 11.30 6.21 19.82
CA TYR A 196 12.30 5.86 18.82
C TYR A 196 13.39 6.93 18.94
N GLY A 197 14.36 6.72 19.85
CA GLY A 197 15.57 7.52 19.87
C GLY A 197 16.26 7.43 18.51
N ASP A 198 17.10 8.41 18.18
CA ASP A 198 17.75 8.55 16.88
C ASP A 198 18.30 7.24 16.31
N ALA A 199 18.77 6.32 17.17
CA ALA A 199 19.26 4.98 16.83
C ALA A 199 18.23 4.00 16.22
N ALA A 200 16.96 4.04 16.63
CA ALA A 200 15.93 3.14 16.12
C ALA A 200 15.32 3.70 14.83
N ILE A 201 15.24 5.04 14.72
CA ILE A 201 14.99 5.72 13.46
C ILE A 201 16.16 5.39 12.53
N GLU A 202 17.40 5.46 12.99
CA GLU A 202 18.59 5.03 12.24
C GLU A 202 18.55 3.56 11.85
N LEU A 203 18.08 2.62 12.68
CA LEU A 203 18.00 1.20 12.30
C LEU A 203 16.91 0.93 11.25
N ARG A 204 15.76 1.62 11.33
CA ARG A 204 14.70 1.51 10.32
C ARG A 204 15.09 2.26 9.04
N ARG A 205 15.75 3.41 9.20
CA ARG A 205 16.42 4.16 8.16
C ARG A 205 17.51 3.32 7.53
N GLU A 206 18.28 2.55 8.28
CA GLU A 206 19.31 1.62 7.80
C GLU A 206 18.68 0.48 7.06
N ARG A 207 17.52 -0.06 7.47
CA ARG A 207 16.84 -1.14 6.75
C ARG A 207 16.16 -0.66 5.47
N ILE A 208 15.50 0.50 5.49
CA ILE A 208 14.95 1.14 4.28
C ILE A 208 16.09 1.65 3.39
N THR A 209 17.18 2.15 3.97
CA THR A 209 18.41 2.50 3.25
C THR A 209 19.13 1.25 2.79
N GLU A 210 18.98 0.09 3.42
CA GLU A 210 19.55 -1.19 2.99
C GLU A 210 18.71 -1.77 1.86
N GLU A 211 17.38 -1.72 1.93
CA GLU A 211 16.48 -2.10 0.84
C GLU A 211 16.61 -1.12 -0.34
N ALA A 212 16.67 0.18 -0.08
CA ALA A 212 16.97 1.21 -1.07
C ALA A 212 18.41 1.08 -1.57
N ASN A 213 19.39 0.69 -0.76
CA ASN A 213 20.77 0.44 -1.21
C ASN A 213 20.89 -0.89 -1.94
N ILE A 214 20.06 -1.90 -1.66
CA ILE A 214 19.97 -3.14 -2.42
C ILE A 214 19.38 -2.81 -3.79
N PHE A 215 18.30 -2.03 -3.81
CA PHE A 215 17.67 -1.52 -5.02
C PHE A 215 18.61 -0.59 -5.83
N ILE A 216 19.32 0.32 -5.17
CA ILE A 216 20.35 1.19 -5.78
C ILE A 216 21.56 0.36 -6.22
N LYS A 217 21.99 -0.67 -5.49
CA LYS A 217 23.06 -1.60 -5.93
C LYS A 217 22.62 -2.46 -7.11
N GLN A 218 21.34 -2.79 -7.23
CA GLN A 218 20.77 -3.47 -8.39
C GLN A 218 20.72 -2.54 -9.60
N ILE A 219 20.31 -1.28 -9.42
CA ILE A 219 20.34 -0.23 -10.45
C ILE A 219 21.78 0.11 -10.89
N LEU A 220 22.72 0.19 -9.93
CA LEU A 220 24.14 0.49 -10.17
C LEU A 220 24.96 -0.76 -10.56
N GLY A 221 24.37 -1.95 -10.52
CA GLY A 221 25.01 -3.24 -10.77
C GLY A 221 25.41 -3.50 -12.22
N ASN A 222 25.16 -2.54 -13.13
CA ASN A 222 25.60 -2.56 -14.53
C ASN A 222 26.80 -1.64 -14.82
N LEU A 223 27.49 -1.13 -13.79
CA LEU A 223 28.72 -0.35 -13.92
C LEU A 223 29.83 -0.96 -13.06
N ASP A 224 30.65 -1.82 -13.67
CA ASP A 224 31.82 -2.52 -13.10
C ASP A 224 32.94 -1.61 -12.53
N SER A 225 32.69 -0.31 -12.33
CA SER A 225 33.66 0.67 -11.84
C SER A 225 33.24 1.38 -10.54
N ALA A 226 32.11 1.02 -9.94
CA ALA A 226 31.64 1.61 -8.67
C ALA A 226 31.97 0.78 -7.41
N GLU A 227 32.48 -0.45 -7.56
CA GLU A 227 32.75 -1.33 -6.41
C GLU A 227 33.98 -0.88 -5.58
N ASP A 228 34.95 -0.24 -6.22
CA ASP A 228 36.16 0.26 -5.55
C ASP A 228 35.92 1.54 -4.75
N SER A 229 34.93 2.36 -5.10
CA SER A 229 34.58 3.60 -4.38
C SER A 229 33.68 3.37 -3.17
N ILE A 230 32.92 2.25 -3.15
CA ILE A 230 32.04 1.88 -2.03
C ILE A 230 32.84 1.23 -0.88
N LYS A 231 33.89 0.44 -1.18
CA LYS A 231 34.71 -0.19 -0.13
C LYS A 231 35.58 0.80 0.66
N THR A 232 35.87 1.98 0.10
CA THR A 232 36.59 3.07 0.80
C THR A 232 35.67 4.03 1.56
N SER A 233 34.35 3.94 1.39
CA SER A 233 33.39 4.89 1.94
C SER A 233 32.47 4.16 2.95
N GLY A 234 32.86 4.14 4.22
CA GLY A 234 32.08 3.52 5.30
C GLY A 234 30.62 3.99 5.32
N SER A 235 29.69 3.06 5.66
CA SER A 235 28.23 3.25 5.78
C SER A 235 27.70 4.42 4.93
N GLY A 236 27.66 4.23 3.61
CA GLY A 236 27.26 5.27 2.67
C GLY A 236 25.84 5.76 2.94
N SER A 237 25.71 6.88 3.66
CA SER A 237 24.50 7.67 3.64
C SER A 237 24.30 8.12 2.20
N PHE A 238 23.15 7.80 1.60
CA PHE A 238 22.73 8.42 0.34
C PHE A 238 22.51 9.91 0.58
N SER A 239 23.58 10.69 0.50
CA SER A 239 23.56 12.14 0.64
C SER A 239 23.47 12.74 -0.75
N LEU A 240 22.24 12.92 -1.25
CA LEU A 240 22.03 13.85 -2.36
C LEU A 240 22.56 15.21 -1.91
N SER A 241 23.46 15.82 -2.70
CA SER A 241 23.96 17.15 -2.38
C SER A 241 22.77 18.12 -2.28
N THR A 242 22.87 19.10 -1.39
CA THR A 242 21.84 20.15 -1.26
C THR A 242 21.60 20.89 -2.57
N GLU A 243 22.58 20.89 -3.48
CA GLU A 243 22.47 21.44 -4.83
C GLU A 243 21.54 20.60 -5.73
N HIS A 244 21.55 19.26 -5.63
CA HIS A 244 20.65 18.42 -6.43
C HIS A 244 19.18 18.54 -5.99
N LEU A 245 18.94 18.89 -4.72
CA LEU A 245 17.60 19.03 -4.15
C LEU A 245 17.04 20.45 -4.24
N SER A 246 17.84 21.46 -4.65
CA SER A 246 17.36 22.85 -4.70
C SER A 246 16.17 23.04 -5.64
N ASN A 247 16.02 22.17 -6.64
CA ASN A 247 14.90 22.19 -7.57
C ASN A 247 13.55 21.84 -6.92
N PHE A 248 13.54 21.20 -5.75
CA PHE A 248 12.31 20.93 -4.99
C PHE A 248 11.87 22.12 -4.13
N LYS A 249 12.67 23.18 -4.02
CA LYS A 249 12.37 24.33 -3.17
C LYS A 249 11.01 24.95 -3.50
N ASP A 250 10.71 25.11 -4.78
CA ASP A 250 9.46 25.71 -5.26
C ASP A 250 8.25 24.77 -5.13
N TYR A 251 8.49 23.50 -4.78
CA TYR A 251 7.51 22.44 -4.69
C TYR A 251 7.20 21.98 -3.26
N ARG A 252 7.90 22.55 -2.27
CA ARG A 252 7.83 22.12 -0.87
C ARG A 252 6.39 22.01 -0.36
N ASP A 253 5.60 23.07 -0.51
CA ASP A 253 4.23 23.12 0.02
C ASP A 253 3.31 22.08 -0.65
N ARG A 254 3.49 21.86 -1.96
CA ARG A 254 2.72 20.85 -2.72
C ARG A 254 3.10 19.44 -2.31
N LEU A 255 4.40 19.17 -2.13
CA LEU A 255 4.87 17.90 -1.60
C LEU A 255 4.32 17.67 -0.19
N GLU A 256 4.48 18.63 0.72
CA GLU A 256 3.98 18.52 2.09
C GLU A 256 2.47 18.26 2.14
N LYS A 257 1.68 18.98 1.34
CA LYS A 257 0.23 18.79 1.21
C LYS A 257 -0.13 17.42 0.64
N SER A 258 0.66 16.89 -0.29
CA SER A 258 0.38 15.59 -0.89
C SER A 258 0.81 14.42 0.00
N PHE A 259 1.65 14.62 1.02
CA PHE A 259 2.12 13.53 1.89
C PHE A 259 0.98 12.97 2.75
N SER A 260 0.73 11.66 2.65
CA SER A 260 -0.20 10.94 3.54
C SER A 260 0.55 9.82 4.25
N PRO A 261 0.73 9.87 5.59
CA PRO A 261 1.43 8.84 6.35
C PRO A 261 0.84 7.43 6.15
N LEU A 262 -0.49 7.32 5.99
CA LEU A 262 -1.19 6.04 5.86
C LEU A 262 -1.07 5.43 4.47
N ILE A 263 -1.08 6.27 3.42
CA ILE A 263 -1.13 5.80 2.03
C ILE A 263 0.27 5.62 1.44
N ASN A 264 1.21 6.47 1.84
CA ASN A 264 2.57 6.49 1.31
C ASN A 264 3.29 5.12 1.40
N PRO A 265 3.18 4.35 2.51
CA PRO A 265 3.72 2.99 2.56
C PRO A 265 3.10 2.04 1.52
N LEU A 266 1.79 2.17 1.27
CA LEU A 266 1.10 1.34 0.28
C LEU A 266 1.57 1.66 -1.14
N GLU A 267 1.87 2.92 -1.45
CA GLU A 267 2.46 3.29 -2.75
C GLU A 267 3.77 2.55 -3.01
N VAL A 268 4.64 2.43 -2.00
CA VAL A 268 5.90 1.68 -2.13
C VAL A 268 5.63 0.18 -2.37
N VAL A 269 4.65 -0.39 -1.68
CA VAL A 269 4.24 -1.79 -1.86
C VAL A 269 3.65 -2.02 -3.26
N PHE A 270 2.89 -1.08 -3.79
CA PHE A 270 2.29 -1.20 -5.12
C PHE A 270 3.29 -1.01 -6.26
N ILE A 271 4.37 -0.26 -6.03
CA ILE A 271 5.45 -0.07 -6.99
C ILE A 271 6.34 -1.33 -7.07
N SER A 272 6.55 -2.02 -5.96
CA SER A 272 7.46 -3.18 -5.86
C SER A 272 6.86 -4.52 -6.36
N ARG A 273 5.68 -4.50 -6.99
CA ARG A 273 5.04 -5.67 -7.61
C ARG A 273 5.06 -5.56 -9.13
#